data_AF-A0AA88Y0G0-F1
#
_entry.id   AF-A0AA88Y0G0-F1
#
_cell.length_a   1.000
_cell.length_b   1.000
_cell.length_c   1.000
_cell.angle_alpha   90.00
_cell.angle_beta   90.00
_cell.angle_gamma   90.00
#
_symmetry.space_group_name_H-M   'P 1'
#
loop_
_entity.id
_entity.type
_entity.pdbx_description
1 polymer ?
#
loop_
_entity_poly.entity_id
_entity_poly.type
_entity_poly.pdbx_seq_one_letter_code
_entity_poly.pdbx_strand_id
1 'polypeptide(L)'
;LPEAQRGATPVFVMSLFLVMVATILMVVGNLKTDKMTLLAGIVYINAGLCIAVGIVLYITFVNDEARYANPQPENKNKFKYFYGWSAYLMGISFLASEAAAVLCITVYLKRHSKTEDMVKIIPGLEKQVDLEDSSCKAQSNPTLIW
;
A
#
# COMPACT_ATOMS: atom_id res chain seq x y z
N LEU A 1 37.40 3.36 10.01
CA LEU A 1 36.33 2.40 9.64
C LEU A 1 35.08 2.38 10.54
N PRO A 2 35.03 2.86 11.81
CA PRO A 2 33.77 2.84 12.59
C PRO A 2 32.79 3.99 12.27
N GLU A 3 33.25 5.06 11.61
CA GLU A 3 32.43 6.26 11.37
C GLU A 3 31.36 6.08 10.27
N ALA A 4 31.60 5.20 9.29
CA ALA A 4 30.66 4.98 8.18
C ALA A 4 29.42 4.18 8.60
N GLN A 5 29.57 3.21 9.52
CA GLN A 5 28.44 2.41 9.99
C GLN A 5 27.48 3.20 10.90
N ARG A 6 27.96 4.23 11.60
CA ARG A 6 27.10 5.08 12.45
C ARG A 6 26.10 5.94 11.68
N GLY A 7 26.35 6.24 10.40
CA GLY A 7 25.47 7.08 9.59
C GLY A 7 24.27 6.35 8.97
N ALA A 8 24.43 5.07 8.63
CA ALA A 8 23.42 4.28 7.90
C ALA A 8 22.37 3.65 8.81
N THR A 9 22.81 3.15 9.97
CA THR A 9 21.96 2.45 10.93
C THR A 9 20.81 3.30 11.48
N PRO A 10 20.96 4.60 11.80
CA PRO A 10 19.84 5.37 12.34
C PRO A 10 18.72 5.53 11.31
N VAL A 11 19.02 5.74 10.02
CA VAL A 11 18.00 5.89 8.98
C VAL A 11 17.14 4.63 8.85
N PHE A 12 17.77 3.46 8.99
CA PHE A 12 17.07 2.18 9.00
C PHE A 12 16.20 1.93 10.22
N VAL A 13 16.71 2.27 11.39
CA VAL A 13 15.97 2.10 12.64
C VAL A 13 14.75 3.04 12.66
N MET A 14 14.90 4.26 12.16
CA MET A 14 13.81 5.23 12.07
C MET A 14 12.73 4.78 11.07
N SER A 15 13.11 4.24 9.90
CA SER A 15 12.13 3.76 8.91
C SER A 15 11.36 2.53 9.38
N LEU A 16 12.02 1.58 10.06
CA LEU A 16 11.37 0.42 10.68
C LEU A 16 10.39 0.85 11.78
N PHE A 17 10.78 1.81 12.62
CA PHE A 17 9.90 2.34 13.67
C PHE A 17 8.69 3.08 13.08
N LEU A 18 8.89 3.87 12.03
CA LEU A 18 7.82 4.57 11.32
C LEU A 18 6.81 3.59 10.71
N VAL A 19 7.25 2.48 10.10
CA VAL A 19 6.33 1.45 9.58
C VAL A 19 5.59 0.74 10.72
N MET A 20 6.24 0.46 11.85
CA MET A 20 5.55 -0.07 13.04
C MET A 20 4.45 0.88 13.54
N VAL A 21 4.74 2.18 13.65
CA VAL A 21 3.72 3.16 14.05
C VAL A 21 2.61 3.27 13.00
N ALA A 22 2.95 3.25 11.72
CA ALA A 22 1.99 3.37 10.63
C ALA A 22 1.05 2.15 10.55
N THR A 23 1.53 0.93 10.82
CA THR A 23 0.66 -0.26 10.92
C THR A 23 -0.29 -0.17 12.13
N ILE A 24 0.16 0.33 13.28
CA ILE A 24 -0.71 0.56 14.44
C ILE A 24 -1.79 1.60 14.11
N LEU A 25 -1.41 2.73 13.50
CA LEU A 25 -2.35 3.76 13.05
C LEU A 25 -3.32 3.22 11.98
N MET A 26 -2.85 2.33 11.12
CA MET A 26 -3.67 1.66 10.11
C MET A 26 -4.75 0.78 10.73
N VAL A 27 -4.36 -0.05 11.71
CA VAL A 27 -5.29 -0.92 12.44
C VAL A 27 -6.31 -0.08 13.19
N VAL A 28 -5.88 0.96 13.91
CA VAL A 28 -6.78 1.88 14.63
C VAL A 28 -7.69 2.68 13.68
N GLY A 29 -7.17 3.12 12.53
CA GLY A 29 -7.91 3.85 11.51
C GLY A 29 -9.02 3.03 10.89
N ASN A 30 -8.75 1.75 10.58
CA ASN A 30 -9.75 0.80 10.08
C ASN A 30 -10.93 0.57 11.04
N LEU A 31 -10.73 0.69 12.36
CA LEU A 31 -11.77 0.39 13.35
C LEU A 31 -12.74 1.54 13.65
N LYS A 32 -12.33 2.81 13.48
CA LYS A 32 -13.10 3.93 14.08
C LYS A 32 -13.44 5.10 13.17
N THR A 33 -12.62 5.48 12.17
CA THR A 33 -12.83 6.78 11.47
C THR A 33 -12.22 6.82 10.06
N ASP A 34 -13.02 7.15 9.04
CA ASP A 34 -12.59 7.23 7.62
C ASP A 34 -11.41 8.14 7.34
N LYS A 35 -11.37 9.28 8.04
CA LYS A 35 -10.32 10.29 7.88
C LYS A 35 -8.97 9.79 8.40
N MET A 36 -9.00 8.94 9.44
CA MET A 36 -7.78 8.35 10.02
C MET A 36 -7.22 7.25 9.12
N THR A 37 -8.07 6.52 8.38
CA THR A 37 -7.65 5.52 7.38
C THR A 37 -6.90 6.17 6.21
N LEU A 38 -7.35 7.34 5.73
CA LEU A 38 -6.64 8.09 4.70
C LEU A 38 -5.29 8.62 5.21
N LEU A 39 -5.27 9.23 6.40
CA LEU A 39 -4.04 9.73 7.02
C LEU A 39 -3.03 8.59 7.26
N ALA A 40 -3.50 7.44 7.76
CA ALA A 40 -2.67 6.25 7.92
C ALA A 40 -2.08 5.80 6.58
N GLY A 41 -2.86 5.80 5.49
CA GLY A 41 -2.37 5.51 4.14
C GLY A 41 -1.26 6.44 3.67
N ILE A 42 -1.39 7.76 3.87
CA ILE A 42 -0.35 8.75 3.51
C ILE A 42 0.95 8.50 4.31
N VAL A 43 0.83 8.27 5.61
CA VAL A 43 1.99 7.96 6.47
C VAL A 43 2.65 6.64 6.02
N TYR A 44 1.85 5.67 5.57
CA TYR A 44 2.34 4.37 5.11
C TYR A 44 3.12 4.46 3.79
N ILE A 45 2.68 5.31 2.85
CA ILE A 45 3.43 5.61 1.61
C ILE A 45 4.78 6.27 1.93
N ASN A 46 4.77 7.26 2.84
CA ASN A 46 6.01 7.93 3.26
C ASN A 46 6.96 6.96 3.96
N ALA A 47 6.43 6.09 4.84
CA ALA A 47 7.23 5.08 5.52
C ALA A 47 7.80 4.03 4.54
N GLY A 48 7.03 3.63 3.52
CA GLY A 48 7.48 2.79 2.42
C GLY A 48 8.63 3.43 1.63
N LEU A 49 8.52 4.71 1.29
CA LEU A 49 9.59 5.47 0.63
C LEU A 49 10.87 5.53 1.48
N CYS A 50 10.74 5.73 2.80
CA CYS A 50 11.88 5.68 3.72
C CYS A 50 12.54 4.30 3.77
N ILE A 51 11.76 3.21 3.69
CA ILE A 51 12.30 1.85 3.59
C ILE A 51 13.00 1.62 2.25
N ALA A 52 12.44 2.10 1.14
CA ALA A 52 13.07 1.98 -0.18
C ALA A 52 14.43 2.69 -0.23
N VAL A 53 14.51 3.93 0.28
CA VAL A 53 15.78 4.66 0.42
C VAL A 53 16.74 3.93 1.36
N GLY A 54 16.23 3.37 2.46
CA GLY A 54 16.99 2.48 3.33
C GLY A 54 17.63 1.34 2.55
N ILE A 55 16.84 0.52 1.84
CA ILE A 55 17.32 -0.63 1.05
C ILE A 55 18.44 -0.20 0.09
N VAL A 56 18.28 0.93 -0.60
CA VAL A 56 19.30 1.46 -1.51
C VAL A 56 20.59 1.78 -0.75
N LEU A 57 20.51 2.49 0.39
CA LEU A 57 21.67 2.75 1.24
C LEU A 57 22.31 1.44 1.73
N TYR A 58 21.53 0.44 2.15
CA TYR A 58 22.06 -0.86 2.57
C TYR A 58 22.88 -1.53 1.47
N ILE A 59 22.35 -1.57 0.24
CA ILE A 59 23.07 -2.14 -0.90
C ILE A 59 24.35 -1.32 -1.17
N THR A 60 24.27 0.01 -1.14
CA THR A 60 25.44 0.88 -1.34
C THR A 60 26.50 0.64 -0.26
N PHE A 61 26.13 0.56 1.01
CA PHE A 61 27.07 0.31 2.11
C PHE A 61 27.72 -1.08 2.01
N VAL A 62 26.93 -2.13 1.76
CA VAL A 62 27.46 -3.48 1.58
C VAL A 62 28.42 -3.56 0.39
N ASN A 63 28.08 -2.87 -0.71
CA ASN A 63 28.91 -2.81 -1.91
C ASN A 63 30.20 -2.00 -1.67
N ASP A 64 30.11 -0.87 -0.95
CA ASP A 64 31.25 0.00 -0.62
C ASP A 64 32.21 -0.70 0.35
N GLU A 65 31.69 -1.38 1.37
CA GLU A 65 32.50 -2.19 2.30
C GLU A 65 33.19 -3.35 1.57
N ALA A 66 32.48 -4.05 0.67
CA ALA A 66 33.09 -5.08 -0.19
C ALA A 66 34.16 -4.51 -1.14
N ARG A 67 34.03 -3.25 -1.55
CA ARG A 67 34.98 -2.55 -2.42
C ARG A 67 36.24 -2.07 -1.69
N TYR A 68 36.11 -1.62 -0.44
CA TYR A 68 37.26 -1.22 0.39
C TYR A 68 37.94 -2.40 1.10
N ALA A 69 37.23 -3.49 1.36
CA ALA A 69 37.78 -4.69 2.01
C ALA A 69 38.60 -5.60 1.07
N ASN A 70 38.53 -5.43 -0.25
CA ASN A 70 39.28 -6.27 -1.20
C ASN A 70 40.22 -5.48 -2.13
N PRO A 71 41.51 -5.34 -1.78
CA PRO A 71 42.53 -4.87 -2.72
C PRO A 71 43.03 -5.96 -3.70
N GLN A 72 42.68 -7.25 -3.51
CA GLN A 72 43.31 -8.34 -4.27
C GLN A 72 42.42 -8.86 -5.43
N PRO A 73 42.87 -8.76 -6.69
CA PRO A 73 42.11 -9.18 -7.88
C PRO A 73 42.19 -10.69 -8.18
N GLU A 74 42.67 -11.53 -7.26
CA GLU A 74 43.20 -12.86 -7.62
C GLU A 74 42.38 -14.10 -7.23
N ASN A 75 41.18 -13.96 -6.64
CA ASN A 75 40.28 -15.12 -6.48
C ASN A 75 38.91 -14.89 -7.13
N LYS A 76 38.92 -14.92 -8.46
CA LYS A 76 37.74 -14.87 -9.35
C LYS A 76 36.73 -16.02 -9.20
N ASN A 77 36.82 -16.86 -8.18
CA ASN A 77 35.93 -18.01 -8.05
C ASN A 77 35.38 -18.18 -6.64
N LYS A 78 34.07 -17.90 -6.52
CA LYS A 78 33.11 -18.45 -5.54
C LYS A 78 33.03 -17.82 -4.14
N PHE A 79 32.90 -16.49 -4.05
CA PHE A 79 32.17 -15.90 -2.91
C PHE A 79 30.99 -15.10 -3.45
N LYS A 80 29.94 -15.84 -3.86
CA LYS A 80 28.65 -15.27 -4.21
C LYS A 80 28.09 -14.71 -2.91
N TYR A 81 28.22 -13.40 -2.69
CA TYR A 81 27.63 -12.72 -1.54
C TYR A 81 26.11 -12.90 -1.64
N PHE A 82 25.56 -13.82 -0.84
CA PHE A 82 24.13 -13.99 -0.70
C PHE A 82 23.63 -12.90 0.26
N TYR A 83 22.73 -12.05 -0.22
CA TYR A 83 22.05 -11.07 0.62
C TYR A 83 21.33 -11.80 1.77
N GLY A 84 21.48 -11.30 3.00
CA GLY A 84 20.93 -11.95 4.18
C GLY A 84 19.39 -12.01 4.16
N TRP A 85 18.81 -12.93 4.94
CA TRP A 85 17.36 -13.13 5.09
C TRP A 85 16.62 -11.82 5.47
N SER A 86 17.26 -10.95 6.25
CA SER A 86 16.72 -9.66 6.68
C SER A 86 16.46 -8.68 5.52
N ALA A 87 17.24 -8.75 4.44
CA ALA A 87 17.03 -7.90 3.27
C ALA A 87 15.73 -8.29 2.53
N TYR A 88 15.43 -9.59 2.47
CA TYR A 88 14.16 -10.07 1.93
C TYR A 88 12.98 -9.64 2.78
N LEU A 89 13.08 -9.73 4.11
CA LEU A 89 12.05 -9.26 5.03
C LEU A 89 11.76 -7.76 4.86
N MET A 90 12.81 -6.96 4.65
CA MET A 90 12.69 -5.53 4.39
C MET A 90 11.94 -5.24 3.09
N GLY A 91 12.27 -5.96 2.01
CA GLY A 91 11.54 -5.90 0.74
C GLY A 91 10.08 -6.35 0.85
N ILE A 92 9.82 -7.42 1.60
CA ILE A 92 8.46 -7.91 1.87
C ILE A 92 7.67 -6.85 2.66
N SER A 93 8.30 -6.19 3.64
CA SER A 93 7.65 -5.13 4.42
C SER A 93 7.29 -3.92 3.56
N PHE A 94 8.14 -3.56 2.59
CA PHE A 94 7.88 -2.49 1.64
C PHE A 94 6.70 -2.82 0.72
N LEU A 95 6.67 -4.05 0.19
CA LEU A 95 5.57 -4.48 -0.68
C LEU A 95 4.24 -4.55 0.09
N ALA A 96 4.27 -5.09 1.31
CA ALA A 96 3.13 -5.06 2.22
C ALA A 96 2.73 -3.63 2.56
N SER A 97 3.69 -2.69 2.60
CA SER A 97 3.39 -1.30 2.86
C SER A 97 2.62 -0.63 1.72
N GLU A 98 3.10 -0.78 0.49
CA GLU A 98 2.39 -0.26 -0.69
C GLU A 98 1.00 -0.91 -0.86
N ALA A 99 0.90 -2.22 -0.63
CA ALA A 99 -0.38 -2.93 -0.73
C ALA A 99 -1.43 -2.40 0.26
N ALA A 100 -1.08 -2.18 1.53
CA ALA A 100 -2.06 -1.67 2.49
C ALA A 100 -2.38 -0.18 2.26
N ALA A 101 -1.45 0.62 1.73
CA ALA A 101 -1.73 1.99 1.31
C ALA A 101 -2.78 2.02 0.18
N VAL A 102 -2.59 1.19 -0.86
CA VAL A 102 -3.54 1.06 -1.98
C VAL A 102 -4.92 0.59 -1.49
N LEU A 103 -4.96 -0.39 -0.58
CA LEU A 103 -6.22 -0.84 0.02
C LEU A 103 -6.92 0.30 0.76
N CYS A 104 -6.18 1.14 1.47
CA CYS A 104 -6.77 2.25 2.22
C CYS A 104 -7.32 3.35 1.33
N ILE A 105 -6.59 3.70 0.27
CA ILE A 105 -7.09 4.61 -0.75
C ILE A 105 -8.32 4.02 -1.42
N THR A 106 -8.31 2.72 -1.75
CA THR A 106 -9.43 2.04 -2.39
C THR A 106 -10.68 2.03 -1.50
N VAL A 107 -10.53 1.71 -0.22
CA VAL A 107 -11.62 1.74 0.78
C VAL A 107 -12.14 3.16 0.97
N TYR A 108 -11.24 4.14 1.06
CA TYR A 108 -11.60 5.55 1.17
C TYR A 108 -12.39 6.03 -0.05
N LEU A 109 -11.89 5.79 -1.27
CA LEU A 109 -12.56 6.17 -2.51
C LEU A 109 -13.92 5.49 -2.62
N LYS A 110 -14.02 4.18 -2.36
CA LYS A 110 -15.31 3.46 -2.41
C LYS A 110 -16.36 4.05 -1.45
N ARG A 111 -15.93 4.60 -0.31
CA ARG A 111 -16.82 5.22 0.68
C ARG A 111 -17.18 6.67 0.34
N HIS A 112 -16.24 7.42 -0.21
CA HIS A 112 -16.47 8.80 -0.68
C HIS A 112 -17.25 8.84 -2.02
N SER A 113 -16.96 7.95 -2.96
CA SER A 113 -17.79 7.76 -4.17
C SER A 113 -19.22 7.38 -3.82
N LYS A 114 -19.47 6.64 -2.74
CA LYS A 114 -20.85 6.40 -2.27
C LYS A 114 -21.59 7.68 -1.88
N THR A 115 -20.85 8.69 -1.40
CA THR A 115 -21.38 10.00 -1.00
C THR A 115 -21.50 10.95 -2.20
N GLU A 116 -20.59 10.86 -3.17
CA GLU A 116 -20.59 11.64 -4.41
C GLU A 116 -21.55 11.07 -5.48
N ASP A 117 -21.74 9.75 -5.56
CA ASP A 117 -22.78 9.10 -6.38
C ASP A 117 -24.19 9.41 -5.88
N MET A 118 -24.35 9.71 -4.57
CA MET A 118 -25.61 10.27 -4.07
C MET A 118 -25.97 11.63 -4.69
N VAL A 119 -25.02 12.31 -5.33
CA VAL A 119 -25.27 13.58 -6.05
C VAL A 119 -25.53 13.36 -7.55
N LYS A 120 -25.24 12.17 -8.11
CA LYS A 120 -25.41 11.87 -9.54
C LYS A 120 -26.54 10.88 -9.86
N ILE A 121 -27.28 10.42 -8.86
CA ILE A 121 -28.61 9.84 -9.09
C ILE A 121 -29.52 11.01 -9.48
N ILE A 122 -29.65 11.26 -10.77
CA ILE A 122 -30.65 12.17 -11.33
C ILE A 122 -32.00 11.86 -10.63
N PRO A 123 -32.62 12.82 -9.92
CA PRO A 123 -33.92 12.60 -9.29
C PRO A 123 -34.95 12.44 -10.40
N GLY A 124 -35.28 11.20 -10.78
CA GLY A 124 -36.26 10.95 -11.83
C GLY A 124 -36.13 9.66 -12.63
N LEU A 125 -35.03 8.89 -12.52
CA LEU A 125 -34.88 7.64 -13.28
C LEU A 125 -35.41 6.38 -12.56
N GLU A 126 -36.06 6.52 -11.41
CA GLU A 126 -36.77 5.41 -10.75
C GLU A 126 -38.13 5.14 -11.40
N LYS A 127 -38.84 6.19 -11.84
CA LYS A 127 -40.20 6.05 -12.37
C LYS A 127 -40.26 5.30 -13.71
N GLN A 128 -39.21 5.32 -14.51
CA GLN A 128 -39.22 4.65 -15.81
C GLN A 128 -38.93 3.15 -15.73
N VAL A 129 -38.10 2.73 -14.77
CA VAL A 129 -37.84 1.30 -14.53
C VAL A 129 -39.08 0.61 -13.93
N ASP A 130 -39.83 1.28 -13.05
CA ASP A 130 -41.11 0.76 -12.53
C ASP A 130 -42.23 0.74 -13.58
N LEU A 131 -42.26 1.70 -14.52
CA LEU A 131 -43.23 1.72 -15.63
C LEU A 131 -42.92 0.66 -16.70
N GLU A 132 -41.64 0.40 -17.01
CA GLU A 132 -41.23 -0.68 -17.90
C GLU A 132 -41.51 -2.06 -17.27
N ASP A 133 -41.23 -2.26 -15.97
CA ASP A 133 -41.57 -3.51 -15.28
C ASP A 133 -43.08 -3.74 -15.22
N SER A 134 -43.86 -2.69 -14.93
CA SER A 134 -45.33 -2.74 -14.94
C SER A 134 -45.92 -3.02 -16.33
N SER A 135 -45.34 -2.45 -17.38
CA SER A 135 -45.78 -2.68 -18.77
C SER A 135 -45.43 -4.08 -19.25
N CYS A 136 -44.28 -4.64 -18.86
CA CYS A 136 -43.93 -6.03 -19.15
C CYS A 136 -44.81 -7.03 -18.38
N LYS A 137 -45.19 -6.73 -17.13
CA LYS A 137 -46.11 -7.55 -16.33
C LYS A 137 -47.55 -7.50 -16.83
N ALA A 138 -48.00 -6.35 -17.33
CA ALA A 138 -49.33 -6.20 -17.92
C ALA A 138 -49.44 -6.95 -19.27
N GLN A 139 -48.40 -6.91 -20.10
CA GLN A 139 -48.36 -7.64 -21.37
C GLN A 139 -48.26 -9.16 -21.18
N SER A 140 -47.64 -9.65 -20.09
CA SER A 140 -47.43 -11.08 -19.85
C SER A 140 -48.60 -11.80 -19.16
N ASN A 141 -49.71 -11.12 -18.86
CA ASN A 141 -50.86 -11.74 -18.20
C ASN A 141 -52.05 -11.92 -19.15
N PRO A 142 -52.20 -13.08 -19.83
CA PRO A 142 -53.30 -13.33 -20.75
C PRO A 142 -54.66 -13.63 -20.06
N THR A 143 -54.93 -13.13 -18.85
CA THR A 143 -56.13 -13.51 -18.07
C THR A 143 -57.24 -12.46 -17.94
N LEU A 144 -57.14 -11.28 -18.57
CA LEU A 144 -58.23 -10.29 -18.56
C LEU A 144 -58.63 -9.84 -19.97
N ILE A 145 -59.31 -10.74 -20.69
CA ILE A 145 -60.31 -10.40 -21.73
C ILE A 145 -61.27 -11.59 -21.85
N TRP A 146 -62.28 -11.60 -20.97
CA TRP A 146 -63.63 -12.11 -21.24
C TRP A 146 -64.58 -10.92 -21.20
#